data_AF-A0A699X061-F1
#
_entry.id   AF-A0A699X061-F1
#
_cell.length_a   1.000
_cell.length_b   1.000
_cell.length_c   1.000
_cell.angle_alpha   90.00
_cell.angle_beta   90.00
_cell.angle_gamma   90.00
#
_symmetry.space_group_name_H-M   'P 1'
#
loop_
_entity.id
_entity.type
_entity.pdbx_description
1 polymer ?
#
loop_
_entity_poly.entity_id
_entity_poly.type
_entity_poly.pdbx_seq_one_letter_code
_entity_poly.pdbx_strand_id
1 'polypeptide(L)' 'MVEPEQVKVEQYIRGLSKNIRGDVTSSTPASIDEAVRMTYQLMGHIIQDKTDEAPKGENRKSKEYYGGRG' A
#
# COMPACT_ATOMS: atom_id res chain seq x y z
N MET A 1 0.99 -9.94 28.80
CA MET A 1 -0.04 -10.74 28.09
C MET A 1 -0.06 -10.23 26.67
N VAL A 2 0.17 -11.08 25.67
CA VAL A 2 0.01 -10.69 24.26
C VAL A 2 -1.47 -10.75 23.95
N GLU A 3 -2.01 -9.70 23.35
CA GLU A 3 -3.43 -9.68 22.98
C GLU A 3 -3.70 -10.78 21.94
N PRO A 4 -4.82 -11.51 22.06
CA PRO A 4 -5.14 -12.61 21.14
C PRO A 4 -5.24 -12.14 19.68
N GLU A 5 -5.47 -10.85 19.46
CA GLU A 5 -5.53 -10.24 18.13
C GLU A 5 -4.14 -10.11 17.48
N GLN A 6 -3.13 -9.72 18.25
CA GLN A 6 -1.75 -9.62 17.79
C GLN A 6 -1.20 -10.99 17.37
N VAL A 7 -1.55 -12.05 18.09
CA VAL A 7 -1.18 -13.43 17.72
C VAL A 7 -1.80 -13.82 16.38
N LYS A 8 -3.06 -13.43 16.11
CA LYS A 8 -3.72 -13.70 14.83
C LYS A 8 -3.03 -12.94 13.70
N VAL A 9 -2.73 -11.66 13.91
CA VAL A 9 -2.01 -10.80 12.96
C VAL A 9 -0.66 -11.41 12.60
N GLU A 10 0.12 -11.81 13.59
CA GLU A 10 1.43 -12.41 13.38
C GLU A 10 1.36 -13.74 12.61
N GLN A 11 0.37 -14.58 12.93
CA GLN A 11 0.08 -15.81 12.20
C GLN A 11 -0.31 -15.56 10.74
N TYR A 12 -1.10 -14.52 10.48
CA TYR A 12 -1.46 -14.11 9.12
C TYR A 12 -0.24 -13.64 8.33
N ILE A 13 0.55 -12.73 8.91
CA ILE A 13 1.78 -12.20 8.31
C ILE A 13 2.76 -13.35 8.00
N ARG A 14 2.88 -14.34 8.88
CA ARG A 14 3.75 -15.51 8.69
C ARG A 14 3.35 -16.36 7.46
N GLY A 15 2.06 -16.38 7.10
CA GLY A 15 1.53 -17.05 5.92
C GLY A 15 1.72 -16.27 4.60
N LEU A 16 2.10 -14.99 4.66
CA LEU A 16 2.28 -14.16 3.46
C LEU A 16 3.59 -14.48 2.71
N SER A 17 3.59 -14.21 1.41
CA SER A 17 4.80 -14.28 0.58
C SER A 17 5.84 -13.26 1.05
N LYS A 18 7.14 -13.60 0.92
CA LYS A 18 8.25 -12.79 1.45
C LYS A 18 8.22 -11.33 0.99
N ASN A 19 7.74 -11.10 -0.23
CA ASN A 19 7.70 -9.79 -0.88
C ASN A 19 6.70 -8.84 -0.20
N ILE A 20 5.58 -9.37 0.30
CA ILE A 20 4.50 -8.56 0.91
C ILE A 20 4.60 -8.59 2.43
N ARG A 21 5.12 -9.70 2.97
CA ARG A 21 5.34 -9.87 4.41
C ARG A 21 6.19 -8.76 5.01
N GLY A 22 7.26 -8.34 4.33
CA GLY A 22 8.14 -7.27 4.80
C GLY A 22 7.40 -5.94 4.97
N ASP A 23 6.62 -5.56 3.96
CA ASP A 23 5.85 -4.32 3.95
C ASP A 23 4.76 -4.33 5.03
N VAL A 24 3.98 -5.41 5.12
CA VAL A 24 2.93 -5.55 6.14
C VAL A 24 3.50 -5.57 7.56
N THR A 25 4.64 -6.23 7.77
CA THR A 25 5.31 -6.24 9.09
C THR A 25 5.78 -4.83 9.47
N SER A 26 6.30 -4.07 8.50
CA SER A 26 6.80 -2.70 8.72
C SER A 26 5.69 -1.72 9.04
N SER A 27 4.47 -1.94 8.53
CA SER A 27 3.30 -1.13 8.86
C SER A 27 2.65 -1.47 10.20
N THR A 28 3.07 -2.56 10.86
CA THR A 28 2.60 -2.95 12.20
C THR A 28 1.08 -2.86 12.37
N PRO A 29 0.30 -3.67 11.64
CA PRO A 29 -1.16 -3.60 11.67
C PRO A 29 -1.69 -3.89 13.08
N ALA A 30 -2.69 -3.11 13.51
CA ALA A 30 -3.30 -3.27 14.83
C ALA A 30 -4.25 -4.48 14.90
N SER A 31 -4.80 -4.88 13.76
CA SER A 31 -5.84 -5.91 13.64
C SER A 31 -5.71 -6.73 12.34
N ILE A 32 -6.40 -7.86 12.28
CA ILE A 32 -6.40 -8.72 11.08
C ILE A 32 -7.01 -8.02 9.87
N ASP A 33 -8.11 -7.31 10.04
CA ASP A 33 -8.76 -6.58 8.95
C ASP A 33 -7.84 -5.54 8.32
N GLU A 34 -7.02 -4.87 9.15
CA GLU A 34 -6.01 -3.95 8.68
C GLU A 34 -4.91 -4.65 7.89
N ALA A 35 -4.36 -5.75 8.42
CA ALA A 35 -3.35 -6.56 7.74
C ALA A 35 -3.85 -7.09 6.38
N VAL A 36 -5.10 -7.54 6.33
CA VAL A 36 -5.77 -8.01 5.11
C VAL A 36 -5.91 -6.86 4.12
N ARG A 37 -6.42 -5.71 4.54
CA ARG A 37 -6.59 -4.53 3.68
C ARG A 37 -5.27 -4.04 3.10
N MET A 38 -4.21 -3.99 3.90
CA MET A 38 -2.86 -3.64 3.43
C MET A 38 -2.34 -4.65 2.40
N THR A 39 -2.52 -5.95 2.66
CA THR A 39 -2.10 -7.02 1.73
C THR A 39 -2.80 -6.88 0.37
N TYR A 40 -4.11 -6.58 0.35
CA TYR A 40 -4.85 -6.32 -0.88
C TYR A 40 -4.33 -5.08 -1.63
N GLN A 41 -4.01 -4.00 -0.93
CA GLN A 41 -3.45 -2.79 -1.55
C GLN A 41 -2.08 -3.04 -2.16
N LEU A 42 -1.21 -3.76 -1.45
CA LEU A 42 0.13 -4.12 -1.93
C LEU A 42 0.06 -5.04 -3.15
N MET A 43 -0.85 -6.02 -3.15
CA MET A 43 -1.12 -6.84 -4.33
C MET A 43 -1.63 -6.01 -5.52
N GLY A 44 -2.54 -5.06 -5.27
CA GLY A 44 -3.02 -4.13 -6.29
C GLY A 44 -1.89 -3.29 -6.89
N HIS A 45 -0.96 -2.82 -6.05
CA HIS A 45 0.21 -2.08 -6.50
C HIS A 45 1.13 -2.95 -7.34
N ILE A 46 1.44 -4.19 -6.92
CA ILE A 46 2.28 -5.13 -7.66
C ILE A 46 1.69 -5.50 -9.04
N ILE A 47 0.36 -5.63 -9.13
CA ILE A 47 -0.33 -5.93 -10.39
C ILE A 47 -0.28 -4.71 -11.33
N GLN A 48 -0.49 -3.51 -10.79
CA GLN A 48 -0.38 -2.28 -11.56
C GLN A 48 1.06 -2.00 -12.00
N ASP A 49 2.05 -2.17 -11.13
CA ASP A 49 3.48 -1.92 -11.40
C ASP A 49 3.99 -2.80 -12.57
N LYS A 50 3.50 -4.05 -12.66
CA LYS A 50 3.79 -4.94 -13.80
C LYS A 50 3.06 -4.59 -15.11
N THR A 51 2.04 -3.73 -15.04
CA THR A 51 1.25 -3.28 -16.20
C THR A 51 1.64 -1.84 -16.60
N ASP A 52 2.38 -1.13 -15.75
CA ASP A 52 2.81 0.26 -15.91
C ASP A 52 4.28 0.33 -16.41
N GLU A 53 4.63 -0.45 -17.44
CA GLU A 53 5.73 -0.08 -18.36
C GLU A 53 5.20 0.99 -19.33
N ALA A 54 4.71 2.09 -18.78
CA ALA A 54 4.40 3.34 -19.46
C ALA A 54 4.38 4.41 -18.37
N PRO A 55 5.11 5.53 -18.53
CA PRO A 55 5.28 6.47 -17.43
C PRO A 55 3.90 6.95 -17.02
N LYS A 56 3.56 6.78 -15.73
CA LYS A 56 2.53 7.54 -15.04
C LYS A 56 2.71 9.01 -15.41
N GLY A 57 1.96 9.43 -16.43
CA GLY A 57 1.76 10.81 -16.79
C GLY A 57 1.32 11.51 -15.52
N GLU A 58 2.18 12.38 -15.04
CA GLU A 58 1.95 13.25 -13.90
C GLU A 58 0.80 14.20 -14.24
N ASN A 59 -0.44 13.70 -14.18
CA ASN A 59 -1.63 14.52 -14.15
C ASN A 59 -1.80 15.03 -12.72
N ARG A 60 -0.92 15.94 -12.30
CA ARG A 60 -1.14 16.74 -11.09
C ARG A 60 -1.02 18.22 -11.39
N LYS A 61 -2.22 18.81 -11.39
CA LYS A 61 -2.58 20.20 -11.09
C LYS A 61 -2.66 21.14 -12.28
N SER A 62 -3.90 21.33 -12.71
CA SER A 62 -4.44 22.68 -12.89
C SER A 62 -3.92 23.61 -11.77
N LYS A 63 -3.17 24.61 -12.18
CA LYS A 63 -3.11 25.92 -11.53
C LYS A 63 -3.34 26.94 -12.63
N GLU A 64 -4.59 27.39 -12.74
CA GLU A 64 -4.87 28.76 -13.14
C GLU A 64 -4.03 29.73 -12.29
N TYR A 65 -3.78 30.92 -12.86
CA TYR A 65 -3.11 32.14 -12.31
C TYR A 65 -1.64 32.36 -12.79
N TYR A 66 -1.18 33.51 -13.33
CA TYR A 66 -1.65 34.90 -13.47
C TYR A 66 -1.03 35.57 -14.74
N GLY A 67 -1.80 36.43 -15.42
CA GLY A 67 -1.39 37.80 -15.84
C GLY A 67 -0.32 38.06 -16.91
N GLY A 68 -0.70 38.86 -17.92
CA GLY A 68 0.14 39.99 -18.34
C GLY A 68 0.55 40.13 -19.81
N ARG A 69 -0.12 41.09 -20.48
CA ARG A 69 0.43 42.13 -21.36
C ARG A 69 1.04 41.71 -22.72
N GLY A 70 0.40 42.20 -23.78
CA GLY A 70 0.92 42.38 -25.14
C GLY A 70 -0.04 43.25 -25.92
#